data_AF-A0A7C1BZ01-F1
#
_entry.id   AF-A0A7C1BZ01-F1
#
_cell.length_a   1.000
_cell.length_b   1.000
_cell.length_c   1.000
_cell.angle_alpha   90.00
_cell.angle_beta   90.00
_cell.angle_gamma   90.00
#
_symmetry.space_group_name_H-M   'P 1'
#
loop_
_entity.id
_entity.type
_entity.pdbx_description
1 polymer ?
#
loop_
_entity_poly.entity_id
_entity_poly.type
_entity_poly.pdbx_seq_one_letter_code
_entity_poly.pdbx_strand_id
1 'polypeptide(L)'
;MEEKLTFRRYRDNDEKYTRWSEDIFNEDTTYKCPTYVHRTPPCQGSCPSGEDIRGWLQIVRGIEKPPADMDWQEYAFRRSTDANPFPSIMGRVCPAPCQEGCN
;
A
#
# COMPACT_ATOMS: atom_id res chain seq x y z
N MET A 1 -33.60 15.72 31.35
CA MET A 1 -32.89 16.11 30.12
C MET A 1 -32.76 14.83 29.32
N GLU A 2 -33.49 14.73 28.21
CA GLU A 2 -33.72 13.47 27.49
C GLU A 2 -32.52 13.16 26.58
N GLU A 3 -31.69 12.17 26.93
CA GLU A 3 -30.56 11.73 26.12
C GLU A 3 -31.05 10.94 24.91
N LYS A 4 -31.04 11.57 23.74
CA LYS A 4 -31.35 10.88 22.48
C LYS A 4 -30.18 9.97 22.10
N LEU A 5 -30.43 8.67 22.13
CA LEU A 5 -29.47 7.59 21.85
C LEU A 5 -28.91 7.59 20.42
N THR A 6 -29.47 8.39 19.51
CA THR A 6 -29.01 8.48 18.13
C THR A 6 -28.93 9.93 17.66
N PHE A 7 -27.76 10.33 17.17
CA PHE A 7 -27.53 11.63 16.56
C PHE A 7 -28.01 11.58 15.09
N ARG A 8 -29.13 12.26 14.80
CA ARG A 8 -29.64 12.40 13.43
C ARG A 8 -28.81 13.45 12.67
N ARG A 9 -28.03 13.01 11.68
CA ARG A 9 -27.12 13.88 10.92
C ARG A 9 -27.81 14.73 9.84
N TYR A 10 -28.80 14.18 9.12
CA TYR A 10 -29.52 14.88 8.04
C TYR A 10 -31.03 14.92 8.30
N ARG A 11 -31.67 16.06 7.99
CA ARG A 11 -33.14 16.23 8.07
C ARG A 11 -33.80 15.83 6.76
N ASP A 12 -35.11 15.59 6.79
CA ASP A 12 -35.87 15.31 5.57
C ASP A 12 -35.84 16.55 4.67
N ASN A 13 -35.57 16.34 3.36
CA ASN A 13 -35.35 17.37 2.34
C ASN A 13 -34.05 18.20 2.48
N ASP A 14 -33.03 17.68 3.17
CA ASP A 14 -31.70 18.30 3.18
C ASP A 14 -30.90 17.91 1.93
N GLU A 15 -31.19 18.57 0.80
CA GLU A 15 -30.61 18.28 -0.51
C GLU A 15 -29.28 19.02 -0.78
N LYS A 16 -28.77 19.76 0.21
CA LYS A 16 -27.53 20.52 0.06
C LYS A 16 -26.33 19.60 0.21
N TYR A 17 -25.72 19.28 -0.91
CA TYR A 17 -24.51 18.50 -1.00
C TYR A 17 -23.29 19.44 -1.08
N THR A 18 -22.35 19.39 -0.11
CA THR A 18 -21.08 20.15 -0.18
C THR A 18 -20.03 19.35 -0.96
N ARG A 19 -18.76 19.74 -1.03
CA ARG A 19 -17.77 18.82 -1.61
C ARG A 19 -17.64 17.57 -0.71
N TRP A 20 -17.47 16.37 -1.30
CA TRP A 20 -17.28 15.10 -0.55
C TRP A 20 -16.23 15.20 0.55
N SER A 21 -15.15 15.94 0.32
CA SER A 21 -14.13 16.17 1.33
C SER A 21 -14.64 16.98 2.53
N GLU A 22 -15.46 18.00 2.31
CA GLU A 22 -16.02 18.88 3.35
C GLU A 22 -17.08 18.15 4.19
N ASP A 23 -17.84 17.22 3.60
CA ASP A 23 -18.77 16.38 4.34
C ASP A 23 -18.07 15.28 5.19
N ILE A 24 -16.88 14.83 4.77
CA ILE A 24 -16.18 13.69 5.40
C ILE A 24 -15.17 14.15 6.45
N PHE A 25 -14.48 15.27 6.21
CA PHE A 25 -13.43 15.81 7.06
C PHE A 25 -13.92 17.11 7.69
N ASN A 26 -14.07 17.11 9.02
CA ASN A 26 -14.38 18.30 9.80
C ASN A 26 -13.15 18.66 10.63
N GLU A 27 -12.39 19.66 10.16
CA GLU A 27 -11.10 20.06 10.73
C GLU A 27 -10.15 18.84 10.86
N ASP A 28 -9.81 18.47 12.09
CA ASP A 28 -8.93 17.33 12.40
C ASP A 28 -9.68 16.01 12.63
N THR A 29 -11.00 15.99 12.44
CA THR A 29 -11.84 14.81 12.68
C THR A 29 -12.43 14.26 11.38
N THR A 30 -12.57 12.94 11.28
CA THR A 30 -13.26 12.31 10.16
C THR A 30 -14.19 11.21 10.63
N TYR A 31 -15.35 11.12 9.99
CA TYR A 31 -16.28 10.00 10.17
C TYR A 31 -15.83 8.75 9.40
N LYS A 32 -14.74 8.85 8.63
CA LYS A 32 -14.17 7.73 7.89
C LYS A 32 -13.36 6.85 8.85
N CYS A 33 -13.82 5.62 9.05
CA CYS A 33 -13.05 4.62 9.76
C CYS A 33 -11.75 4.32 8.98
N PRO A 34 -10.55 4.39 9.59
CA PRO A 34 -9.32 4.07 8.90
C PRO A 34 -9.33 2.61 8.48
N THR A 35 -9.09 2.36 7.19
CA THR A 35 -8.94 1.02 6.65
C THR A 35 -7.51 0.82 6.18
N TYR A 36 -6.98 -0.38 6.39
CA TYR A 36 -5.70 -0.76 5.80
C TYR A 36 -5.88 -0.90 4.29
N VAL A 37 -5.21 -0.04 3.54
CA VAL A 37 -5.19 -0.09 2.08
C VAL A 37 -3.80 -0.50 1.63
N HIS A 38 -3.69 -1.60 0.91
CA HIS A 38 -2.46 -1.95 0.22
C HIS A 38 -2.23 -0.96 -0.92
N ARG A 39 -1.24 -0.09 -0.74
CA ARG A 39 -0.79 0.84 -1.79
C ARG A 39 0.52 0.35 -2.41
N THR A 40 0.62 0.56 -3.72
CA THR A 40 1.86 0.34 -4.46
C THR A 40 2.97 1.21 -3.86
N PRO A 41 4.10 0.62 -3.42
CA PRO A 41 5.25 1.40 -2.98
C PRO A 41 5.79 2.23 -4.15
N PRO A 42 6.34 3.42 -3.91
CA PRO A 42 6.87 4.22 -4.99
C PRO A 42 8.08 3.55 -5.66
N CYS A 43 8.89 2.76 -4.93
CA CYS A 43 9.97 1.97 -5.55
C CYS A 43 9.47 0.96 -6.60
N GLN A 44 8.34 0.29 -6.33
CA GLN A 44 7.70 -0.61 -7.30
C GLN A 44 6.99 0.17 -8.41
N GLY A 45 6.32 1.27 -8.07
CA GLY A 45 5.66 2.15 -9.06
C GLY A 45 6.63 2.78 -10.06
N SER A 46 7.86 3.05 -9.63
CA SER A 46 8.94 3.56 -10.48
C SER A 46 9.72 2.47 -11.21
N CYS A 47 9.56 1.19 -10.85
CA CYS A 47 10.28 0.09 -11.50
C CYS A 47 9.57 -0.28 -12.82
N PRO A 48 10.19 -0.07 -14.00
CA PRO A 48 9.55 -0.39 -15.28
C PRO A 48 9.27 -1.88 -15.46
N SER A 49 10.09 -2.73 -14.80
CA SER A 49 9.92 -4.18 -14.79
C SER A 49 8.81 -4.65 -13.86
N GLY A 50 8.25 -3.77 -13.01
CA GLY A 50 7.15 -4.12 -12.11
C GLY A 50 7.54 -5.04 -10.95
N GLU A 51 8.82 -5.09 -10.57
CA GLU A 51 9.30 -5.95 -9.48
C GLU A 51 8.59 -5.65 -8.15
N ASP A 52 8.21 -6.71 -7.42
CA ASP A 52 7.71 -6.60 -6.04
C ASP A 52 8.87 -6.37 -5.06
N ILE A 53 9.44 -5.16 -5.12
CA ILE A 53 10.63 -4.77 -4.33
C ILE A 53 10.36 -4.90 -2.84
N ARG A 54 9.18 -4.45 -2.38
CA ARG A 54 8.82 -4.51 -0.97
C ARG A 54 8.64 -5.96 -0.53
N GLY A 55 7.99 -6.81 -1.32
CA GLY A 55 7.73 -8.20 -0.96
C GLY A 55 9.00 -9.02 -0.81
N TRP A 56 9.91 -8.99 -1.79
CA TRP A 56 11.16 -9.76 -1.64
C TRP A 56 12.05 -9.21 -0.51
N LEU A 57 12.05 -7.89 -0.27
CA LEU A 57 12.75 -7.30 0.89
C LEU A 57 12.13 -7.73 2.23
N GLN A 58 10.82 -7.91 2.32
CA GLN A 58 10.17 -8.43 3.54
C GLN A 58 10.60 -9.86 3.86
N ILE A 59 10.79 -10.70 2.84
CA ILE A 59 11.33 -12.05 3.00
C ILE A 59 12.76 -11.99 3.53
N VAL A 60 13.63 -11.18 2.91
CA VAL A 60 15.03 -10.99 3.34
C VAL A 60 15.13 -10.48 4.79
N ARG A 61 14.16 -9.66 5.22
CA ARG A 61 14.07 -9.14 6.59
C ARG A 61 13.42 -10.10 7.59
N GLY A 62 12.96 -11.27 7.15
CA GLY A 62 12.29 -12.26 8.00
C GLY A 62 10.89 -11.86 8.46
N ILE A 63 10.29 -10.83 7.83
CA ILE A 63 8.91 -10.40 8.09
C ILE A 63 7.95 -11.39 7.45
N GLU A 64 8.19 -11.70 6.17
CA GLU A 64 7.46 -12.74 5.45
C GLU A 64 8.27 -14.04 5.53
N LYS A 65 7.68 -15.10 6.09
CA LYS A 65 8.34 -16.40 6.26
C LYS A 65 8.11 -17.28 5.03
N PRO A 66 9.14 -18.00 4.55
CA PRO A 66 8.96 -18.95 3.47
C PRO A 66 8.07 -20.14 3.90
N PRO A 67 7.49 -20.89 2.95
CA PRO A 67 6.86 -22.19 3.21
C PRO A 67 7.82 -23.17 3.90
N ALA A 68 7.28 -24.18 4.60
CA ALA A 68 8.05 -25.08 5.46
C ALA A 68 9.22 -25.83 4.77
N ASP A 69 9.11 -26.08 3.46
CA ASP A 69 10.09 -26.85 2.68
C ASP A 69 10.97 -25.96 1.77
N MET A 70 11.08 -24.66 2.05
CA MET A 70 11.83 -23.71 1.23
C MET A 70 12.68 -22.76 2.08
N ASP A 71 13.95 -22.57 1.69
CA ASP A 71 14.79 -21.56 2.32
C ASP A 71 14.36 -20.14 1.90
N TRP A 72 14.56 -19.16 2.77
CA TRP A 72 14.12 -17.79 2.51
C TRP A 72 14.82 -17.17 1.30
N GLN A 73 16.06 -17.58 0.99
CA GLN A 73 16.86 -17.12 -0.15
C GLN A 73 16.19 -17.55 -1.44
N GLU A 74 15.76 -18.81 -1.52
CA GLU A 74 15.05 -19.33 -2.69
C GLU A 74 13.69 -18.65 -2.83
N TYR A 75 12.98 -18.45 -1.72
CA TYR A 75 11.69 -17.79 -1.73
C TYR A 75 11.78 -16.32 -2.20
N ALA A 76 12.76 -15.58 -1.69
CA ALA A 76 13.03 -14.20 -2.10
C ALA A 76 13.49 -14.13 -3.56
N PHE A 77 14.33 -15.07 -4.01
CA PHE A 77 14.77 -15.16 -5.40
C PHE A 77 13.58 -15.39 -6.34
N ARG A 78 12.73 -16.39 -6.03
CA ARG A 78 11.52 -16.68 -6.80
C ARG A 78 10.61 -15.45 -6.90
N ARG A 79 10.41 -14.73 -5.79
CA ARG A 79 9.62 -13.48 -5.76
C ARG A 79 10.24 -12.38 -6.63
N SER A 80 11.56 -12.20 -6.55
CA SER A 80 12.27 -11.22 -7.38
C SER A 80 12.20 -11.57 -8.87
N THR A 81 12.23 -12.87 -9.21
CA THR A 81 12.23 -13.33 -10.60
C THR A 81 10.85 -13.42 -11.25
N ASP A 82 9.78 -13.28 -10.48
CA ASP A 82 8.40 -13.37 -10.98
C ASP A 82 8.12 -12.31 -12.07
N ALA A 83 8.66 -11.11 -11.89
CA ALA A 83 8.55 -10.01 -12.86
C ALA A 83 9.81 -9.82 -13.72
N ASN A 84 10.97 -10.35 -13.29
CA ASN A 84 12.25 -10.12 -13.97
C ASN A 84 13.07 -11.41 -14.11
N PRO A 85 13.23 -11.98 -15.32
CA PRO A 85 13.98 -13.22 -15.51
C PRO A 85 15.51 -13.07 -15.32
N PHE A 86 16.05 -11.84 -15.31
CA PHE A 86 17.49 -11.59 -15.19
C PHE A 86 17.83 -10.58 -14.08
N PRO A 87 17.49 -10.86 -12.81
CA PRO A 87 17.66 -9.92 -11.71
C PRO A 87 19.13 -9.54 -11.47
N SER A 88 20.07 -10.47 -11.70
CA SER A 88 21.50 -10.20 -11.52
C SER A 88 22.10 -9.26 -12.56
N ILE A 89 21.55 -9.25 -13.78
CA ILE A 89 21.97 -8.30 -14.82
C ILE A 89 21.33 -6.96 -14.55
N MET A 90 20.00 -6.94 -14.36
CA MET A 90 19.28 -5.70 -14.10
C MET A 90 19.80 -4.98 -12.87
N GLY A 91 20.07 -5.67 -11.76
CA GLY A 91 20.64 -5.07 -10.55
C GLY A 91 22.03 -4.44 -10.73
N ARG A 92 22.74 -4.72 -11.83
CA ARG A 92 24.06 -4.13 -12.15
C ARG A 92 23.98 -3.00 -13.17
N VAL A 93 23.08 -3.10 -14.14
CA VAL A 93 23.03 -2.18 -15.31
C VAL A 93 21.84 -1.22 -15.28
N CYS A 94 20.82 -1.49 -14.48
CA CYS A 94 19.63 -0.66 -14.40
C CYS A 94 20.01 0.74 -13.88
N PRO A 95 19.48 1.82 -14.49
CA PRO A 95 19.60 3.18 -13.95
C PRO A 95 18.95 3.38 -12.57
N ALA A 96 18.27 2.35 -12.06
CA ALA A 96 17.64 2.32 -10.75
C ALA A 96 16.63 3.46 -10.47
N PRO A 97 15.63 3.70 -11.35
CA PRO A 97 14.56 4.68 -11.06
C PRO A 97 13.76 4.31 -9.80
N CYS A 98 13.76 3.04 -9.41
CA CYS A 98 13.21 2.56 -8.15
C CYS A 98 13.91 3.11 -6.90
N GLN A 99 15.18 3.50 -7.00
CA GLN A 99 15.93 4.15 -5.92
C GLN A 99 15.63 5.66 -5.87
N GLU A 100 15.54 6.31 -7.03
CA GLU A 100 15.20 7.74 -7.11
C GLU A 100 13.79 8.04 -6.58
N GLY A 101 12.84 7.14 -6.82
CA GLY A 101 11.48 7.23 -6.29
C GLY A 101 11.31 6.68 -4.87
N CYS A 102 12.36 6.24 -4.18
CA CYS A 102 12.21 5.72 -2.82
C CYS A 102 11.95 6.86 -1.82
N ASN A 103 10.97 6.65 -0.93
CA ASN A 103 10.69 7.57 0.20
C ASN A 103 11.81 7.57 1.23
#